data_AF-A0A6P3ZPU0-F1
#
_entry.id   AF-A0A6P3ZPU0-F1
#
_cell.length_a   1.000
_cell.length_b   1.000
_cell.length_c   1.000
_cell.angle_alpha   90.00
_cell.angle_beta   90.00
_cell.angle_gamma   90.00
#
_symmetry.space_group_name_H-M   'P 1'
#
loop_
_entity.id
_entity.type
_entity.pdbx_description
1 polymer ?
#
loop_
_entity_poly.entity_id
_entity_poly.type
_entity_poly.pdbx_seq_one_letter_code
_entity_poly.pdbx_strand_id
1 'polypeptide(L)'
;MDVRSKARTLPGPVSDPSKLPKWNYDGSSTGQAPGEDSEVILYPQAIFKDPFRRGNNILVICDTYTPAGEPIPTNKRAKAAKIFSHPDVVAEVPWYGIEQEYTLLQKDVKWPIGWPLGGFPGPQGPYYCGAGADKAFGRDIVDAHYKACLYAGINISGINGEVMPGQVR
;
A
#
# COMPACT_ATOMS: atom_id res chain seq x y z
N MET A 1 -9.29 -0.74 -7.84
CA MET A 1 -8.72 -0.84 -6.49
C MET A 1 -8.12 0.51 -6.16
N ASP A 2 -8.38 1.04 -4.97
CA ASP A 2 -7.99 2.40 -4.57
C ASP A 2 -7.61 2.44 -3.08
N VAL A 3 -6.58 3.21 -2.75
CA VAL A 3 -6.13 3.45 -1.37
C VAL A 3 -6.54 4.87 -0.98
N ARG A 4 -7.12 5.04 0.22
CA ARG A 4 -7.57 6.32 0.76
C ARG A 4 -6.92 6.58 2.10
N SER A 5 -6.64 7.85 2.43
CA SER A 5 -6.13 8.23 3.75
C SER A 5 -6.56 9.64 4.14
N LYS A 6 -6.54 9.91 5.44
CA LYS A 6 -6.67 11.25 6.04
C LYS A 6 -5.90 11.27 7.36
N ALA A 7 -5.54 12.45 7.84
CA ALA A 7 -4.71 12.61 9.04
C ALA A 7 -5.48 13.29 10.17
N ARG A 8 -5.17 12.90 11.42
CA ARG A 8 -5.63 13.57 12.64
C ARG A 8 -4.47 13.78 13.60
N THR A 9 -4.59 14.76 14.47
CA THR A 9 -3.68 14.97 15.59
C THR A 9 -4.05 14.05 16.75
N LEU A 10 -3.06 13.47 17.41
CA LEU A 10 -3.19 12.72 18.65
C LEU A 10 -2.43 13.45 19.78
N PRO A 11 -2.83 13.29 21.06
CA PRO A 11 -2.17 13.98 22.18
C PRO A 11 -0.70 13.59 22.39
N GLY A 12 -0.28 12.43 21.89
CA GLY A 12 1.09 11.95 22.03
C GLY A 12 1.36 10.69 21.20
N PRO A 13 2.59 10.15 21.28
CA PRO A 13 2.99 8.94 20.56
C PRO A 13 2.19 7.70 20.99
N VAL A 14 1.90 6.83 20.03
CA VAL A 14 1.20 5.54 20.25
C VAL A 14 1.92 4.45 19.46
N SER A 15 2.17 3.30 20.10
CA SER A 15 2.83 2.14 19.49
C SER A 15 1.95 0.88 19.41
N ASP A 16 0.79 0.90 20.06
CA ASP A 16 -0.17 -0.20 20.08
C ASP A 16 -1.44 0.20 19.31
N PRO A 17 -1.78 -0.47 18.20
CA PRO A 17 -2.96 -0.14 17.40
C PRO A 17 -4.27 -0.14 18.21
N SER A 18 -4.39 -0.99 19.23
CA SER A 18 -5.62 -1.09 20.04
C SER A 18 -5.87 0.15 20.92
N LYS A 19 -4.84 0.97 21.14
CA LYS A 19 -4.93 2.24 21.89
C LYS A 19 -5.27 3.43 21.00
N LEU A 20 -5.30 3.25 19.68
CA LEU A 20 -5.71 4.30 18.76
C LEU A 20 -7.24 4.43 18.77
N PRO A 21 -7.78 5.66 18.73
CA PRO A 21 -9.21 5.84 18.59
C PRO A 21 -9.69 5.32 17.24
N LYS A 22 -10.83 4.61 17.23
CA LYS A 22 -11.59 4.39 16.00
C LYS A 22 -11.92 5.74 15.36
N TRP A 23 -12.09 5.72 14.05
CA TRP A 23 -12.50 6.89 13.30
C TRP A 23 -13.56 6.51 12.29
N ASN A 24 -14.06 7.47 11.55
CA ASN A 24 -15.09 7.26 10.53
C ASN A 24 -14.70 8.01 9.26
N TYR A 25 -15.37 7.74 8.16
CA TYR A 25 -15.35 8.56 6.96
C TYR A 25 -16.68 8.45 6.22
N ASP A 26 -16.87 9.33 5.24
CA ASP A 26 -18.00 9.28 4.33
C ASP A 26 -17.77 8.18 3.28
N GLY A 27 -18.42 7.04 3.48
CA GLY A 27 -18.42 5.89 2.59
C GLY A 27 -19.17 6.12 1.28
N SER A 28 -20.06 7.11 1.20
CA SER A 28 -20.73 7.43 -0.08
C SER A 28 -19.74 8.01 -1.09
N SER A 29 -18.79 8.82 -0.62
CA SER A 29 -17.66 9.37 -1.39
C SER A 29 -16.60 8.33 -1.81
N THR A 30 -16.75 7.08 -1.38
CA THR A 30 -15.88 5.96 -1.76
C THR A 30 -16.66 4.79 -2.36
N GLY A 31 -17.98 4.90 -2.55
CA GLY A 31 -18.83 3.82 -3.04
C GLY A 31 -18.92 2.62 -2.07
N GLN A 32 -18.76 2.86 -0.77
CA GLN A 32 -18.77 1.85 0.28
C GLN A 32 -20.01 1.91 1.19
N ALA A 33 -20.83 2.95 1.07
CA ALA A 33 -22.08 3.13 1.79
C ALA A 33 -23.07 3.97 0.95
N PRO A 34 -24.39 3.83 1.13
CA PRO A 34 -25.39 4.70 0.48
C PRO A 34 -25.34 6.13 1.04
N GLY A 35 -26.04 7.08 0.41
CA GLY A 35 -26.00 8.48 0.80
C GLY A 35 -26.72 8.78 2.12
N GLU A 36 -27.83 8.08 2.36
CA GLU A 36 -28.69 8.23 3.54
C GLU A 36 -28.11 7.60 4.82
N ASP A 37 -27.16 6.67 4.69
CA ASP A 37 -26.41 6.06 5.78
C ASP A 37 -24.95 5.88 5.34
N SER A 38 -24.24 7.01 5.27
CA SER A 38 -22.94 7.08 4.60
C SER A 38 -21.76 6.78 5.50
N GLU A 39 -21.97 6.61 6.81
CA GLU A 39 -20.86 6.47 7.75
C GLU A 39 -20.20 5.09 7.66
N VAL A 40 -18.88 5.07 7.48
CA VAL A 40 -18.07 3.86 7.58
C VAL A 40 -16.99 4.05 8.64
N ILE A 41 -16.84 3.07 9.52
CA ILE A 41 -15.94 3.10 10.67
C ILE A 41 -14.61 2.44 10.32
N LEU A 42 -13.52 3.15 10.63
CA LEU A 42 -12.13 2.72 10.54
C LEU A 42 -11.68 2.11 11.87
N TYR A 43 -11.21 0.88 11.81
CA TYR A 43 -10.64 0.16 12.94
C TYR A 43 -9.12 0.09 12.74
N PRO A 44 -8.31 0.69 13.64
CA PRO A 44 -6.85 0.61 13.55
C PRO A 44 -6.33 -0.83 13.71
N GLN A 45 -5.45 -1.27 12.82
CA GLN A 45 -4.96 -2.66 12.80
C GLN A 45 -3.44 -2.79 12.85
N ALA A 46 -2.71 -1.88 12.22
CA ALA A 46 -1.26 -1.87 12.24
C ALA A 46 -0.72 -0.44 12.23
N ILE A 47 0.39 -0.22 12.94
CA ILE A 47 1.09 1.06 13.01
C ILE A 47 2.44 0.92 12.31
N PHE A 48 2.76 1.91 11.48
CA PHE A 48 4.07 2.06 10.86
C PHE A 48 4.57 3.49 11.07
N LYS A 49 5.87 3.72 11.01
CA LYS A 49 6.39 5.10 11.03
C LYS A 49 6.04 5.79 9.71
N ASP A 50 5.68 7.06 9.76
CA ASP A 50 5.41 7.86 8.55
C ASP A 50 6.75 8.33 7.94
N PRO A 51 7.19 7.77 6.78
CA PRO A 51 8.46 8.16 6.15
C PRO A 51 8.41 9.57 5.54
N PHE A 52 7.22 10.14 5.35
CA PHE A 52 7.02 11.46 4.77
C PHE A 52 7.07 12.54 5.84
N ARG A 53 6.27 12.39 6.90
CA ARG A 53 6.22 13.33 8.03
C ARG A 53 7.37 13.16 9.02
N ARG A 54 7.96 11.96 9.08
CA ARG A 54 9.07 11.58 9.97
C ARG A 54 8.78 11.85 11.46
N GLY A 55 9.79 11.76 12.31
CA GLY A 55 9.64 11.93 13.76
C GLY A 55 8.72 10.88 14.37
N ASN A 56 7.84 11.31 15.28
CA ASN A 56 6.88 10.44 15.96
C ASN A 56 5.55 10.27 15.20
N ASN A 57 5.47 10.72 13.95
CA ASN A 57 4.28 10.57 13.12
C ASN A 57 4.15 9.13 12.62
N ILE A 58 2.92 8.66 12.48
CA ILE A 58 2.62 7.27 12.13
C ILE A 58 1.64 7.17 10.95
N LEU A 59 1.81 6.11 10.17
CA LEU A 59 0.80 5.58 9.27
C LEU A 59 0.01 4.49 10.00
N VAL A 60 -1.30 4.45 9.79
CA VAL A 60 -2.19 3.48 10.42
C VAL A 60 -2.94 2.75 9.33
N ILE A 61 -2.72 1.44 9.22
CA ILE A 61 -3.53 0.58 8.36
C ILE A 61 -4.81 0.24 9.12
N CYS A 62 -5.94 0.51 8.49
CA CYS A 62 -7.26 0.23 9.04
C CYS A 62 -8.01 -0.78 8.19
N ASP A 63 -8.91 -1.52 8.81
CA ASP A 63 -10.04 -2.15 8.12
C ASP A 63 -11.35 -1.41 8.46
N THR A 64 -12.41 -1.81 7.76
CA THR A 64 -13.62 -0.99 7.59
C THR A 64 -14.89 -1.74 7.97
N TYR A 65 -15.77 -1.05 8.69
CA TYR A 65 -16.98 -1.61 9.29
C TYR A 65 -18.16 -0.65 9.16
N THR A 66 -19.37 -1.19 9.17
CA THR A 66 -20.58 -0.40 9.39
C THR A 66 -20.61 0.17 10.82
N PRO A 67 -21.45 1.17 11.10
CA PRO A 67 -21.66 1.68 12.47
C PRO A 67 -22.14 0.58 13.44
N ALA A 68 -22.86 -0.43 12.93
CA ALA A 68 -23.29 -1.60 13.70
C ALA A 68 -22.16 -2.58 14.05
N GLY A 69 -20.94 -2.36 13.54
CA GLY A 69 -19.78 -3.21 13.82
C GLY A 69 -19.60 -4.39 12.86
N GLU A 70 -20.34 -4.42 11.76
CA GLU A 70 -20.22 -5.47 10.74
C GLU A 70 -19.17 -5.10 9.68
N PRO A 71 -18.29 -6.03 9.26
CA PRO A 71 -17.30 -5.73 8.22
C PRO A 71 -18.01 -5.45 6.89
N ILE A 72 -17.69 -4.32 6.25
CA ILE A 72 -18.31 -3.98 4.95
C ILE A 72 -17.88 -4.97 3.86
N PRO A 73 -18.61 -5.10 2.74
CA PRO A 73 -18.32 -6.12 1.71
C PRO A 73 -16.89 -6.08 1.12
N THR A 74 -16.27 -4.90 1.10
CA THR A 74 -14.89 -4.69 0.63
C THR A 74 -13.83 -4.95 1.71
N ASN A 75 -14.20 -5.13 2.97
CA ASN A 75 -13.29 -5.56 4.03
C ASN A 75 -12.95 -7.05 3.91
N LYS A 76 -11.87 -7.35 3.19
CA LYS A 76 -11.35 -8.73 3.07
C LYS A 76 -10.49 -9.14 4.26
N ARG A 77 -9.97 -8.18 5.03
CA ARG A 77 -9.11 -8.43 6.19
C ARG A 77 -9.86 -9.16 7.30
N ALA A 78 -11.12 -8.82 7.57
CA ALA A 78 -11.89 -9.45 8.66
C ALA A 78 -11.99 -10.98 8.51
N LYS A 79 -12.19 -11.48 7.28
CA LYS A 79 -12.20 -12.94 7.02
C LYS A 79 -10.81 -13.55 7.14
N ALA A 80 -9.79 -12.90 6.59
CA ALA A 80 -8.41 -13.35 6.71
C ALA A 80 -7.97 -13.43 8.19
N ALA A 81 -8.30 -12.43 9.01
CA ALA A 81 -8.01 -12.40 10.43
C ALA A 81 -8.63 -13.59 11.17
N LYS A 82 -9.86 -14.02 10.84
CA LYS A 82 -10.47 -15.22 11.42
C LYS A 82 -9.67 -16.49 11.11
N ILE A 83 -9.21 -16.64 9.86
CA ILE A 83 -8.39 -17.78 9.44
C ILE A 83 -7.05 -17.76 10.18
N PHE A 84 -6.36 -16.62 10.18
CA PHE A 84 -5.05 -16.48 10.81
C PHE A 84 -5.08 -16.51 12.35
N SER A 85 -6.26 -16.36 12.95
CA SER A 85 -6.46 -16.51 14.40
C SER A 85 -6.89 -17.93 14.79
N HIS A 86 -7.09 -18.84 13.82
CA HIS A 86 -7.45 -20.22 14.12
C HIS A 86 -6.27 -20.92 14.81
N PRO A 87 -6.46 -21.61 15.95
CA PRO A 87 -5.37 -22.22 16.72
C PRO A 87 -4.43 -23.10 15.87
N ASP A 88 -5.00 -23.93 15.01
CA ASP A 88 -4.21 -24.80 14.11
C ASP A 88 -3.34 -24.01 13.13
N VAL A 89 -3.83 -22.88 12.61
CA VAL A 89 -3.05 -22.03 11.69
C VAL A 89 -1.98 -21.26 12.46
N VAL A 90 -2.29 -20.79 13.67
CA VAL A 90 -1.33 -20.10 14.54
C VAL A 90 -0.17 -21.04 14.90
N ALA A 91 -0.45 -22.32 15.17
CA ALA A 91 0.57 -23.31 15.52
C ALA A 91 1.58 -23.57 14.39
N GLU A 92 1.14 -23.46 13.13
CA GLU A 92 2.00 -23.68 11.94
C GLU A 92 2.89 -22.49 11.59
N VAL A 93 2.59 -21.29 12.10
CA VAL A 93 3.37 -20.06 11.85
C VAL A 93 3.60 -19.82 10.33
N PRO A 94 2.54 -19.67 9.51
CA PRO A 94 2.68 -19.56 8.07
C PRO A 94 3.46 -18.30 7.65
N TRP A 95 4.40 -18.46 6.72
CA TRP A 95 5.22 -17.38 6.17
C TRP A 95 4.81 -17.04 4.74
N TYR A 96 4.89 -15.75 4.40
CA TYR A 96 4.52 -15.23 3.10
C TYR A 96 5.63 -14.33 2.54
N GLY A 97 6.08 -14.66 1.33
CA GLY A 97 6.80 -13.74 0.45
C GLY A 97 5.88 -13.35 -0.70
N ILE A 98 5.71 -12.06 -0.94
CA ILE A 98 4.87 -11.53 -2.01
C ILE A 98 5.72 -10.62 -2.88
N GLU A 99 5.69 -10.88 -4.18
CA GLU A 99 6.42 -10.11 -5.18
C GLU A 99 5.44 -9.20 -5.92
N GLN A 100 5.52 -7.89 -5.68
CA GLN A 100 4.60 -6.91 -6.27
C GLN A 100 5.24 -6.24 -7.47
N GLU A 101 4.88 -6.65 -8.67
CA GLU A 101 5.24 -5.91 -9.87
C GLU A 101 4.36 -4.67 -10.06
N TYR A 102 4.93 -3.59 -10.59
CA TYR A 102 4.20 -2.39 -10.97
C TYR A 102 4.87 -1.65 -12.12
N THR A 103 4.07 -0.90 -12.88
CA THR A 103 4.53 -0.09 -14.02
C THR A 103 4.36 1.39 -13.71
N LEU A 104 5.44 2.14 -13.87
CA LEU A 104 5.45 3.59 -13.74
C LEU A 104 4.98 4.24 -15.05
N LEU A 105 3.99 5.12 -14.96
CA LEU A 105 3.38 5.78 -16.11
C LEU A 105 3.64 7.28 -16.10
N GLN A 106 3.82 7.85 -17.29
CA GLN A 106 3.79 9.28 -17.56
C GLN A 106 2.37 9.80 -17.31
N LYS A 107 2.25 10.83 -16.47
CA LYS A 107 0.96 11.34 -15.96
C LYS A 107 -0.03 11.71 -17.05
N ASP A 108 0.40 12.50 -18.03
CA ASP A 108 -0.54 13.14 -18.97
C ASP A 108 -0.97 12.19 -20.09
N VAL A 109 -0.06 11.34 -20.55
CA VAL A 109 -0.29 10.45 -21.70
C VAL A 109 -0.62 9.01 -21.28
N LYS A 110 -0.38 8.63 -20.01
CA LYS A 110 -0.58 7.27 -19.46
C LYS A 110 0.25 6.18 -20.15
N TRP A 111 1.39 6.56 -20.74
CA TRP A 111 2.38 5.63 -21.30
C TRP A 111 3.43 5.28 -20.26
N PRO A 112 4.07 4.10 -20.32
CA PRO A 112 5.15 3.80 -19.40
C PRO A 112 6.31 4.79 -19.51
N ILE A 113 6.98 5.05 -18.40
CA ILE A 113 8.19 5.88 -18.43
C ILE A 113 9.28 5.20 -19.25
N GLY A 114 10.06 6.00 -19.99
CA GLY A 114 11.07 5.50 -20.93
C GLY A 114 10.54 5.07 -22.30
N TRP A 115 9.23 5.03 -22.50
CA TRP A 115 8.64 4.80 -23.83
C TRP A 115 8.59 6.11 -24.64
N PRO A 116 8.89 6.05 -25.95
CA PRO A 116 8.68 7.20 -26.82
C PRO A 116 7.17 7.48 -26.98
N LEU A 117 6.79 8.76 -27.08
CA LEU A 117 5.39 9.15 -27.26
C LEU A 117 4.83 8.54 -28.56
N GLY A 118 3.72 7.80 -28.44
CA GLY A 118 3.07 7.15 -29.58
C GLY A 118 3.86 6.00 -30.22
N GLY A 119 4.90 5.49 -29.54
CA GLY A 119 5.74 4.42 -30.05
C GLY A 119 6.16 3.41 -28.97
N PHE A 120 6.94 2.44 -29.38
CA PHE A 120 7.49 1.41 -28.50
C PHE A 120 9.00 1.62 -28.32
N PRO A 121 9.56 1.27 -27.15
CA PRO A 121 11.00 1.23 -26.96
C PRO A 121 11.62 0.09 -27.82
N GLY A 122 12.96 -0.03 -27.79
CA GLY A 122 13.63 -1.18 -28.38
C GLY A 122 13.13 -2.52 -27.78
N PRO A 123 13.42 -3.66 -28.43
CA PRO A 123 12.94 -4.96 -27.96
C PRO A 123 13.38 -5.25 -26.51
N GLN A 124 12.63 -6.13 -25.84
CA GLN A 124 12.99 -6.61 -24.50
C GLN A 124 14.38 -7.25 -24.49
N GLY A 125 15.07 -7.17 -23.36
CA GLY A 125 16.43 -7.67 -23.20
C GLY A 125 17.30 -6.81 -22.29
N PRO A 126 17.51 -5.52 -22.61
CA PRO A 126 18.44 -4.69 -21.85
C PRO A 126 17.87 -4.14 -20.52
N TYR A 127 16.57 -4.33 -20.25
CA TYR A 127 15.85 -3.65 -19.17
C TYR A 127 15.88 -4.40 -17.84
N TYR A 128 15.74 -5.73 -17.86
CA TYR A 128 15.74 -6.55 -16.64
C TYR A 128 17.07 -6.39 -15.91
N CYS A 129 17.00 -5.94 -14.64
CA CYS A 129 18.17 -5.57 -13.83
C CYS A 129 19.17 -4.61 -14.53
N GLY A 130 18.72 -3.85 -15.53
CA GLY A 130 19.56 -2.95 -16.31
C GLY A 130 20.06 -1.74 -15.52
N ALA A 131 21.17 -1.17 -15.96
CA ALA A 131 21.72 0.09 -15.45
C ALA A 131 22.06 1.01 -16.63
N GLY A 132 21.87 2.32 -16.42
CA GLY A 132 22.03 3.34 -17.46
C GLY A 132 20.71 4.05 -17.78
N ALA A 133 20.82 5.30 -18.25
CA ALA A 133 19.68 6.15 -18.55
C ALA A 133 18.81 5.64 -19.71
N ASP A 134 19.36 4.76 -20.56
CA ASP A 134 18.70 4.12 -21.69
C ASP A 134 17.96 2.82 -21.31
N LYS A 135 18.06 2.38 -20.04
CA LYS A 135 17.57 1.07 -19.58
C LYS A 135 16.73 1.15 -18.30
N ALA A 136 17.20 1.91 -17.30
CA ALA A 136 16.66 1.91 -15.95
C ALA A 136 15.86 3.19 -15.66
N PHE A 137 14.60 3.20 -16.05
CA PHE A 137 13.70 4.34 -15.86
C PHE A 137 13.05 4.32 -14.48
N GLY A 138 13.06 5.46 -13.77
CA GLY A 138 12.35 5.63 -12.49
C GLY A 138 13.04 5.01 -11.26
N ARG A 139 14.35 4.74 -11.34
CA ARG A 139 15.12 4.18 -10.21
C ARG A 139 15.07 5.06 -8.96
N ASP A 140 14.97 6.37 -9.13
CA ASP A 140 14.78 7.32 -8.03
C ASP A 140 13.52 7.03 -7.21
N ILE A 141 12.41 6.69 -7.87
CA ILE A 141 11.16 6.27 -7.21
C ILE A 141 11.36 4.94 -6.47
N VAL A 142 11.99 3.96 -7.12
CA VAL A 142 12.20 2.62 -6.52
C VAL A 142 13.11 2.69 -5.29
N ASP A 143 14.25 3.36 -5.39
CA ASP A 143 15.21 3.47 -4.28
C ASP A 143 14.65 4.30 -3.12
N ALA A 144 13.87 5.35 -3.43
CA ALA A 144 13.17 6.12 -2.41
C ALA A 144 12.10 5.28 -1.70
N HIS A 145 11.30 4.51 -2.46
CA HIS A 145 10.31 3.58 -1.92
C HIS A 145 10.97 2.54 -1.02
N TYR A 146 12.07 1.94 -1.45
CA TYR A 146 12.79 0.94 -0.66
C TYR A 146 13.21 1.51 0.70
N LYS A 147 13.85 2.69 0.71
CA LYS A 147 14.24 3.37 1.96
C LYS A 147 13.04 3.75 2.82
N ALA A 148 11.94 4.21 2.20
CA ALA A 148 10.72 4.59 2.91
C ALA A 148 10.07 3.39 3.60
N CYS A 149 9.99 2.23 2.94
CA CYS A 149 9.48 0.99 3.51
C CYS A 149 10.33 0.51 4.68
N LEU A 150 11.66 0.50 4.52
CA LEU A 150 12.59 0.16 5.60
C LEU A 150 12.42 1.09 6.80
N TYR A 151 12.35 2.41 6.57
CA TYR A 151 12.10 3.39 7.62
C TYR A 151 10.77 3.15 8.34
N ALA A 152 9.72 2.84 7.57
CA ALA A 152 8.39 2.58 8.10
C ALA A 152 8.31 1.31 8.97
N GLY A 153 9.27 0.39 8.81
CA GLY A 153 9.30 -0.93 9.46
C GLY A 153 8.60 -2.02 8.65
N ILE A 154 8.39 -1.81 7.35
CA ILE A 154 7.88 -2.84 6.44
C ILE A 154 9.02 -3.81 6.13
N ASN A 155 8.74 -5.11 6.21
CA ASN A 155 9.71 -6.17 5.90
C ASN A 155 9.88 -6.37 4.38
N ILE A 156 10.35 -5.33 3.70
CA ILE A 156 10.73 -5.37 2.29
C ILE A 156 12.10 -6.05 2.16
N SER A 157 12.21 -7.04 1.28
CA SER A 157 13.41 -7.88 1.16
C SER A 157 14.28 -7.56 -0.07
N GLY A 158 13.73 -6.90 -1.09
CA GLY A 158 14.45 -6.60 -2.32
C GLY A 158 13.63 -5.76 -3.30
N ILE A 159 14.30 -5.33 -4.36
CA ILE A 159 13.75 -4.61 -5.51
C ILE A 159 14.51 -5.03 -6.78
N ASN A 160 13.85 -5.00 -7.94
CA ASN A 160 14.53 -5.10 -9.24
C ASN A 160 13.83 -4.32 -10.35
N GLY A 161 14.59 -3.96 -11.39
CA GLY A 161 14.02 -3.54 -12.67
C GLY A 161 13.48 -4.77 -13.40
N GLU A 162 12.27 -4.68 -13.93
CA GLU A 162 11.60 -5.79 -14.63
C GLU A 162 11.88 -5.78 -16.14
N VAL A 163 11.31 -6.77 -16.83
CA VAL A 163 11.55 -7.01 -18.26
C VAL A 163 11.06 -5.85 -19.16
N MET A 164 9.96 -5.18 -18.81
CA MET A 164 9.44 -4.05 -19.58
C MET A 164 10.04 -2.72 -19.12
N PRO A 165 10.38 -1.78 -20.03
CA PRO A 165 10.82 -0.43 -19.63
C PRO A 165 9.77 0.28 -18.79
N GLY A 166 10.21 0.77 -17.62
CA GLY A 166 9.35 1.42 -16.64
C GLY A 166 8.57 0.45 -15.73
N GLN A 167 8.76 -0.87 -15.89
CA GLN A 167 8.25 -1.89 -14.97
C GLN A 167 9.32 -2.22 -13.92
N VAL A 168 8.87 -2.43 -12.70
CA VAL A 168 9.70 -2.69 -11.53
C VAL A 168 8.98 -3.66 -10.60
N ARG A 169 9.72 -4.24 -9.67
CA ARG A 169 9.26 -5.15 -8.63
C ARG A 169 9.90 -4.78 -7.29
#